data_AF-A0A9P0H155-F1
#
_entry.id   AF-A0A9P0H155-F1
#
_cell.length_a   1.000
_cell.length_b   1.000
_cell.length_c   1.000
_cell.angle_alpha   90.00
_cell.angle_beta   90.00
_cell.angle_gamma   90.00
#
_symmetry.space_group_name_H-M   'P 1'
#
loop_
_entity.id
_entity.type
_entity.pdbx_description
1 polymer ?
#
loop_
_entity_poly.entity_id
_entity_poly.type
_entity_poly.pdbx_seq_one_letter_code
_entity_poly.pdbx_strand_id
1 'polypeptide(L)'
;MSEPSPVETEHLDAALEDLDIESDYKPPPEKSLEELLSADKEDESLQKYKEALLGEAKVGKVIVDPNDDRKVIVKRLALCVKGRPDMELDLTKPLDELKKQVFVIKEGISYRIRIDFLVQREIVHGLKYVQKTYRLGARVDKMTHMVGSYPPKTELQSYTTPPEDAPSGLVARGSYTVHSLFTDDDKHIHLKWEWIFEIKKDWKE
;
A
#
# COMPACT_ATOMS: atom_id res chain seq x y z
N MET A 1 3.49 13.83 19.77
CA MET A 1 3.76 13.66 18.33
C MET A 1 5.26 13.67 18.20
N SER A 2 5.89 12.50 18.07
CA SER A 2 7.31 12.46 17.74
C SER A 2 7.36 12.37 16.22
N GLU A 3 7.78 13.46 15.58
CA GLU A 3 8.13 13.41 14.17
C GLU A 3 9.28 12.41 14.00
N PRO A 4 9.28 11.59 12.93
CA PRO A 4 10.41 10.72 12.65
C PRO A 4 11.68 11.56 12.53
N SER A 5 12.80 11.04 13.02
CA SER A 5 14.04 11.83 12.99
C SER A 5 14.45 12.13 11.54
N PRO A 6 15.11 13.29 11.28
CA PRO A 6 15.52 13.67 9.93
C PRO A 6 16.35 12.58 9.24
N VAL A 7 17.22 11.91 10.01
CA VAL A 7 18.10 10.84 9.52
C VAL A 7 17.32 9.58 9.09
N GLU A 8 16.26 9.22 9.80
CA GLU A 8 15.43 8.05 9.45
C GLU A 8 14.58 8.29 8.20
N THR A 9 14.10 9.52 8.04
CA THR A 9 13.35 9.94 6.86
C THR A 9 14.26 9.93 5.62
N GLU A 10 15.47 10.48 5.74
CA GLU A 10 16.49 10.46 4.68
C GLU A 10 16.92 9.05 4.27
N HIS A 11 17.12 8.12 5.22
CA HIS A 11 17.48 6.74 4.89
C HIS A 11 16.37 6.00 4.14
N LEU A 12 15.13 6.21 4.56
CA LEU A 12 13.98 5.62 3.89
C LEU A 12 13.76 6.27 2.52
N ASP A 13 13.99 7.58 2.38
CA ASP A 13 13.94 8.35 1.12
C ASP A 13 14.98 7.86 0.11
N ALA A 14 16.25 7.82 0.50
CA ALA A 14 17.32 7.25 -0.32
C ALA A 14 17.03 5.80 -0.73
N ALA A 15 16.49 4.98 0.18
CA ALA A 15 16.10 3.62 -0.14
C ALA A 15 15.04 3.55 -1.25
N LEU A 16 14.18 4.56 -1.39
CA LEU A 16 13.11 4.63 -2.38
C LEU A 16 13.40 5.57 -3.57
N GLU A 17 14.58 6.17 -3.70
CA GLU A 17 14.90 7.06 -4.83
C GLU A 17 14.89 6.33 -6.20
N ASP A 18 15.31 5.06 -6.27
CA ASP A 18 15.33 4.27 -7.51
C ASP A 18 13.93 3.76 -7.97
N LEU A 19 12.86 4.53 -7.79
CA LEU A 19 11.49 4.11 -8.12
C LEU A 19 11.09 4.37 -9.57
N ASP A 20 12.04 4.56 -10.48
CA ASP A 20 11.74 4.53 -11.91
C ASP A 20 11.21 3.14 -12.30
N ILE A 21 9.88 3.10 -12.47
CA ILE A 21 9.19 2.01 -13.13
C ILE A 21 9.31 2.34 -14.61
N GLU A 22 10.27 1.73 -15.31
CA GLU A 22 10.33 1.78 -16.77
C GLU A 22 9.04 1.14 -17.31
N SER A 23 8.07 1.99 -17.62
CA SER A 23 6.81 1.62 -18.25
C SER A 23 6.52 2.67 -19.31
N ASP A 24 6.22 2.23 -20.53
CA ASP A 24 5.71 3.10 -21.60
C ASP A 24 4.31 3.66 -21.28
N TYR A 25 3.71 3.29 -20.14
CA TYR A 25 2.44 3.80 -19.67
C TYR A 25 2.53 5.29 -19.37
N LYS A 26 1.63 6.06 -19.98
CA LYS A 26 1.45 7.48 -19.69
C LYS A 26 0.21 7.63 -18.79
N PRO A 27 0.36 8.17 -17.57
CA PRO A 27 -0.77 8.38 -16.69
C PRO A 27 -1.78 9.32 -17.33
N PRO A 28 -3.09 9.13 -17.05
CA PRO A 28 -4.11 10.03 -17.56
C PRO A 28 -3.91 11.45 -17.02
N PRO A 29 -4.41 12.48 -17.71
CA PRO A 29 -4.42 13.82 -17.15
C PRO A 29 -5.28 13.86 -15.88
N GLU A 30 -4.81 14.59 -14.86
CA GLU A 30 -5.58 14.78 -13.63
C GLU A 30 -6.90 15.47 -13.94
N LYS A 31 -8.00 14.87 -13.49
CA LYS A 31 -9.35 15.42 -13.57
C LYS A 31 -10.03 15.21 -12.23
N SER A 32 -10.68 16.25 -11.74
CA SER A 32 -11.44 16.16 -10.49
C SER A 32 -12.71 15.32 -10.67
N LEU A 33 -13.18 14.76 -9.57
CA LEU A 33 -14.47 14.07 -9.50
C LEU A 33 -15.62 14.97 -10.00
N GLU A 34 -15.60 16.25 -9.65
CA GLU A 34 -16.61 17.23 -10.06
C GLU A 34 -16.62 17.44 -11.57
N GLU A 35 -15.46 17.58 -12.20
CA GLU A 35 -15.34 17.68 -13.66
C GLU A 35 -15.88 16.43 -14.34
N LEU A 36 -15.53 15.25 -13.82
CA LEU A 36 -16.00 13.95 -14.35
C LEU A 36 -17.52 13.81 -14.26
N LEU A 37 -18.13 14.26 -13.16
CA LEU A 37 -19.58 14.27 -12.98
C LEU A 37 -20.27 15.34 -13.84
N SER A 38 -19.58 16.45 -14.11
CA SER A 38 -20.13 17.56 -14.90
C SER A 38 -20.10 17.30 -16.42
N ALA A 39 -19.20 16.44 -16.88
CA ALA A 39 -19.11 16.04 -18.28
C ALA A 39 -20.28 15.15 -18.68
N ASP A 40 -20.72 15.26 -19.94
CA ASP A 40 -21.66 14.34 -20.59
C ASP A 40 -23.02 14.21 -19.86
N LYS A 41 -23.50 15.30 -19.25
CA LYS A 41 -24.78 15.30 -18.53
C LYS A 41 -25.99 14.96 -19.41
N GLU A 42 -25.88 15.14 -20.71
CA GLU A 42 -26.93 14.82 -21.67
C GLU A 42 -26.97 13.34 -22.08
N ASP A 43 -25.95 12.54 -21.71
CA ASP A 43 -25.86 11.13 -22.05
C ASP A 43 -26.27 10.23 -20.87
N GLU A 44 -27.48 9.68 -20.93
CA GLU A 44 -28.01 8.77 -19.90
C GLU A 44 -27.16 7.51 -19.69
N SER A 45 -26.51 7.00 -20.76
CA SER A 45 -25.70 5.78 -20.67
C SER A 45 -24.41 6.05 -19.89
N LEU A 46 -23.77 7.19 -20.14
CA LEU A 46 -22.60 7.63 -19.41
C LEU A 46 -22.93 8.00 -17.97
N GLN A 47 -24.11 8.56 -17.70
CA GLN A 47 -24.55 8.80 -16.32
C GLN A 47 -24.72 7.51 -15.51
N LYS A 48 -25.32 6.47 -16.10
CA LYS A 48 -25.47 5.14 -15.46
C LYS A 48 -24.10 4.48 -15.25
N TYR A 49 -23.20 4.62 -16.21
CA TYR A 49 -21.83 4.10 -16.09
C TYR A 49 -21.05 4.78 -14.96
N LYS A 50 -21.11 6.12 -14.87
CA LYS A 50 -20.49 6.90 -13.78
C LYS A 50 -21.09 6.53 -12.43
N GLU A 51 -22.38 6.27 -12.35
CA GLU A 51 -23.04 5.83 -11.12
C GLU A 51 -22.57 4.46 -10.65
N ALA A 52 -22.45 3.49 -11.57
CA ALA A 52 -21.96 2.16 -11.25
C ALA A 52 -20.50 2.18 -10.75
N LEU A 53 -19.67 3.09 -11.28
CA LEU A 53 -18.27 3.22 -10.89
C LEU A 53 -18.07 4.05 -9.61
N LEU A 54 -18.74 5.19 -9.48
CA LEU A 54 -18.49 6.16 -8.41
C LEU A 54 -19.34 5.89 -7.17
N GLY A 55 -20.50 5.27 -7.31
CA GLY A 55 -21.40 4.95 -6.19
C GLY A 55 -21.62 6.16 -5.27
N GLU A 56 -21.18 6.03 -4.01
CA GLU A 56 -21.26 7.06 -2.97
C GLU A 56 -20.64 8.40 -3.41
N ALA A 57 -19.55 8.37 -4.18
CA ALA A 57 -18.85 9.57 -4.63
C ALA A 57 -19.68 10.42 -5.61
N LYS A 58 -20.74 9.87 -6.23
CA LYS A 58 -21.68 10.66 -7.05
C LYS A 58 -22.62 11.53 -6.19
N VAL A 59 -22.96 11.08 -4.98
CA VAL A 59 -23.99 11.69 -4.13
C VAL A 59 -23.43 12.89 -3.35
N GLY A 60 -22.14 12.85 -3.00
CA GLY A 60 -21.47 13.94 -2.32
C GLY A 60 -20.01 13.65 -2.04
N LYS A 61 -19.34 14.63 -1.42
CA LYS A 61 -17.93 14.52 -1.06
C LYS A 61 -17.75 13.48 0.04
N VAL A 62 -17.14 12.35 -0.29
CA VAL A 62 -16.83 11.30 0.66
C VAL A 62 -15.59 11.71 1.46
N ILE A 63 -15.75 11.90 2.77
CA ILE A 63 -14.67 12.21 3.71
C ILE A 63 -14.81 11.24 4.88
N VAL A 64 -13.79 10.43 5.10
CA VAL A 64 -13.77 9.45 6.20
C VAL A 64 -13.01 10.00 7.40
N ASP A 65 -11.91 10.72 7.17
CA ASP A 65 -11.18 11.44 8.20
C ASP A 65 -11.00 12.92 7.79
N PRO A 66 -11.76 13.84 8.40
CA PRO A 66 -11.65 15.25 8.11
C PRO A 66 -10.30 15.88 8.47
N ASN A 67 -9.55 15.27 9.40
CA ASN A 67 -8.26 15.79 9.85
C ASN A 67 -7.08 15.28 9.00
N ASP A 68 -7.35 14.36 8.07
CA ASP A 68 -6.37 13.84 7.13
C ASP A 68 -6.63 14.44 5.75
N ASP A 69 -5.70 15.22 5.22
CA ASP A 69 -5.83 15.82 3.89
C ASP A 69 -5.49 14.85 2.76
N ARG A 70 -4.92 13.68 3.08
CA ARG A 70 -4.58 12.67 2.07
C ARG A 70 -5.84 12.12 1.40
N LYS A 71 -5.71 11.83 0.09
CA LYS A 71 -6.72 11.12 -0.71
C LYS A 71 -6.83 9.66 -0.27
N VAL A 72 -5.72 9.06 0.20
CA VAL A 72 -5.67 7.66 0.64
C VAL A 72 -5.14 7.55 2.06
N ILE A 73 -5.85 6.80 2.88
CA ILE A 73 -5.47 6.52 4.26
C ILE A 73 -5.24 5.02 4.39
N VAL A 74 -3.98 4.62 4.42
CA VAL A 74 -3.60 3.21 4.62
C VAL A 74 -3.80 2.87 6.10
N LYS A 75 -4.58 1.83 6.37
CA LYS A 75 -4.97 1.44 7.73
C LYS A 75 -4.19 0.25 8.24
N ARG A 76 -3.95 -0.77 7.41
CA ARG A 76 -3.35 -2.02 7.86
C ARG A 76 -2.57 -2.71 6.76
N LEU A 77 -1.48 -3.38 7.16
CA LEU A 77 -0.84 -4.42 6.36
C LEU A 77 -1.00 -5.75 7.08
N ALA A 78 -1.38 -6.80 6.36
CA ALA A 78 -1.55 -8.14 6.89
C ALA A 78 -0.76 -9.16 6.06
N LEU A 79 0.05 -9.97 6.73
CA LEU A 79 0.71 -11.12 6.15
C LEU A 79 -0.20 -12.34 6.32
N CYS A 80 -0.76 -12.81 5.21
CA CYS A 80 -1.77 -13.85 5.15
C CYS A 80 -1.11 -15.18 4.80
N VAL A 81 -1.25 -16.18 5.68
CA VAL A 81 -0.71 -17.53 5.48
C VAL A 81 -1.84 -18.53 5.62
N LYS A 82 -1.98 -19.42 4.62
CA LYS A 82 -3.05 -20.41 4.63
C LYS A 82 -2.98 -21.28 5.90
N GLY A 83 -4.10 -21.36 6.62
CA GLY A 83 -4.23 -22.19 7.82
C GLY A 83 -3.66 -21.56 9.10
N ARG A 84 -3.32 -20.27 9.10
CA ARG A 84 -2.94 -19.51 10.30
C ARG A 84 -3.72 -18.19 10.36
N PRO A 85 -3.88 -17.60 11.55
CA PRO A 85 -4.34 -16.22 11.68
C PRO A 85 -3.39 -15.26 10.97
N ASP A 86 -3.94 -14.20 10.38
CA ASP A 86 -3.17 -13.15 9.72
C ASP A 86 -2.27 -12.44 10.74
N MET A 87 -1.05 -12.11 10.31
CA MET A 87 -0.13 -11.30 11.10
C MET A 87 -0.23 -9.86 10.64
N GLU A 88 -0.68 -8.96 11.52
CA GLU A 88 -1.11 -7.62 11.12
C GLU A 88 -0.25 -6.49 11.72
N LEU A 89 -0.01 -5.46 10.91
CA LEU A 89 0.55 -4.17 11.28
C LEU A 89 -0.57 -3.12 11.20
N ASP A 90 -0.87 -2.50 12.32
CA ASP A 90 -1.77 -1.36 12.36
C ASP A 90 -1.01 -0.09 11.96
N LEU A 91 -1.22 0.34 10.71
CA LEU A 91 -0.50 1.46 10.11
C LEU A 91 -1.07 2.83 10.53
N THR A 92 -2.07 2.84 11.42
CA THR A 92 -2.57 4.07 12.06
C THR A 92 -1.80 4.45 13.33
N LYS A 93 -1.00 3.53 13.86
CA LYS A 93 -0.13 3.76 15.02
C LYS A 93 1.17 4.48 14.61
N PRO A 94 1.91 5.05 15.58
CA PRO A 94 3.22 5.64 15.30
C PRO A 94 4.14 4.63 14.60
N LEU A 95 4.74 5.04 13.47
CA LEU A 95 5.52 4.14 12.61
C LEU A 95 6.74 3.53 13.33
N ASP A 96 7.28 4.21 14.35
CA ASP A 96 8.39 3.72 15.18
C ASP A 96 8.02 2.46 16.00
N GLU A 97 6.72 2.25 16.28
CA GLU A 97 6.25 1.04 16.93
C GLU A 97 6.26 -0.15 15.98
N LEU A 98 6.08 0.08 14.67
CA LEU A 98 6.07 -0.97 13.65
C LEU A 98 7.43 -1.65 13.52
N LYS A 99 8.52 -0.88 13.60
CA LYS A 99 9.89 -1.42 13.57
C LYS A 99 10.18 -2.39 14.73
N LYS A 100 9.45 -2.28 15.85
CA LYS A 100 9.60 -3.17 17.01
C LYS A 100 8.88 -4.51 16.81
N GLN A 101 7.91 -4.56 15.90
CA GLN A 101 7.14 -5.75 15.62
C GLN A 101 7.86 -6.61 14.57
N VAL A 102 8.41 -7.74 15.01
CA VAL A 102 9.12 -8.69 14.13
C VAL A 102 8.19 -9.85 13.77
N PHE A 103 7.81 -9.93 12.50
CA PHE A 103 7.06 -11.06 11.98
C PHE A 103 7.95 -12.27 11.76
N VAL A 104 7.60 -13.42 12.33
CA VAL A 104 8.31 -14.67 12.03
C VAL A 104 7.59 -15.42 10.94
N ILE A 105 8.30 -15.69 9.85
CA ILE A 105 7.82 -16.42 8.68
C ILE A 105 8.56 -17.76 8.62
N LYS A 106 7.82 -18.86 8.50
CA LYS A 106 8.43 -20.16 8.24
C LYS A 106 9.01 -20.22 6.84
N GLU A 107 10.24 -20.69 6.71
CA GLU A 107 10.91 -20.84 5.42
C GLU A 107 10.12 -21.75 4.48
N GLY A 108 10.13 -21.44 3.17
CA GLY A 108 9.43 -22.21 2.15
C GLY A 108 7.90 -22.16 2.23
N ILE A 109 7.32 -21.31 3.09
CA ILE A 109 5.86 -21.11 3.12
C ILE A 109 5.43 -20.14 2.03
N SER A 110 4.25 -20.40 1.47
CA SER A 110 3.55 -19.45 0.61
C SER A 110 2.72 -18.48 1.45
N TYR A 111 2.89 -17.18 1.22
CA TYR A 111 2.15 -16.11 1.89
C TYR A 111 1.64 -15.07 0.88
N ARG A 112 0.74 -14.21 1.35
CA ARG A 112 0.25 -13.03 0.61
C ARG A 112 0.31 -11.81 1.51
N ILE A 113 0.44 -10.64 0.91
CA ILE A 113 0.34 -9.37 1.62
C ILE A 113 -1.02 -8.76 1.27
N ARG A 114 -1.82 -8.47 2.30
CA ARG A 114 -3.06 -7.70 2.17
C ARG A 114 -2.83 -6.30 2.72
N ILE A 115 -3.21 -5.28 1.96
CA ILE A 115 -3.16 -3.88 2.36
C ILE A 115 -4.60 -3.38 2.41
N ASP A 116 -5.01 -2.89 3.59
CA ASP A 116 -6.33 -2.32 3.81
C ASP A 116 -6.21 -0.80 3.87
N PHE A 117 -7.04 -0.11 3.10
CA PHE A 117 -6.96 1.35 2.93
C PHE A 117 -8.34 1.96 2.65
N LEU A 118 -8.47 3.25 2.93
CA LEU A 118 -9.64 4.06 2.60
C LEU A 118 -9.25 5.08 1.55
N VAL A 119 -10.20 5.40 0.66
CA VAL A 119 -10.05 6.47 -0.33
C VAL A 119 -11.12 7.51 -0.04
N GLN A 120 -10.70 8.78 0.02
CA GLN A 120 -11.57 9.90 0.29
C GLN A 120 -11.24 11.08 -0.64
N ARG A 121 -12.18 12.03 -0.72
CA ARG A 121 -12.10 13.29 -1.47
C ARG A 121 -12.13 13.13 -2.99
N GLU A 122 -11.12 12.49 -3.56
CA GLU A 122 -10.92 12.39 -5.02
C GLU A 122 -10.65 10.95 -5.46
N ILE A 123 -10.86 10.67 -6.75
CA ILE A 123 -10.46 9.40 -7.36
C ILE A 123 -8.94 9.31 -7.33
N VAL A 124 -8.43 8.11 -7.01
CA VAL A 124 -7.00 7.84 -7.03
C VAL A 124 -6.73 6.87 -8.17
N HIS A 125 -5.85 7.28 -9.09
CA HIS A 125 -5.52 6.53 -10.28
C HIS A 125 -4.21 5.77 -10.10
N GLY A 126 -4.22 4.48 -10.48
CA GLY A 126 -3.02 3.66 -10.50
C GLY A 126 -2.29 3.60 -9.16
N LEU A 127 -3.04 3.35 -8.07
CA LEU A 127 -2.45 3.01 -6.78
C LEU A 127 -1.45 1.88 -6.96
N LYS A 128 -0.31 2.01 -6.31
CA LYS A 128 0.83 1.10 -6.36
C LYS A 128 1.33 0.85 -4.96
N TYR A 129 1.59 -0.42 -4.68
CA TYR A 129 2.39 -0.83 -3.54
C TYR A 129 3.80 -1.15 -4.02
N VAL A 130 4.79 -0.50 -3.44
CA VAL A 130 6.20 -0.80 -3.69
C VAL A 130 6.84 -1.30 -2.42
N GLN A 131 7.61 -2.36 -2.54
CA GLN A 131 8.33 -2.96 -1.44
C GLN A 131 9.78 -3.21 -1.84
N LYS A 132 10.71 -2.81 -0.98
CA LYS A 132 12.13 -3.12 -1.10
C LYS A 132 12.57 -3.89 0.13
N THR A 133 13.17 -5.05 -0.07
CA THR A 133 13.60 -5.95 1.00
C THR A 133 15.10 -5.91 1.13
N TYR A 134 15.58 -5.71 2.35
CA TYR A 134 16.99 -5.60 2.70
C TYR A 134 17.39 -6.69 3.68
N ARG A 135 18.62 -7.17 3.54
CA ARG A 135 19.24 -8.11 4.46
C ARG A 135 20.70 -7.73 4.67
N LEU A 136 21.11 -7.61 5.93
CA LEU A 136 22.48 -7.20 6.31
C LEU A 136 22.90 -5.90 5.60
N GLY A 137 21.98 -4.94 5.46
CA GLY A 137 22.21 -3.65 4.80
C GLY A 137 22.20 -3.68 3.26
N ALA A 138 22.15 -4.85 2.62
CA ALA A 138 22.08 -4.97 1.17
C ALA A 138 20.63 -5.20 0.69
N ARG A 139 20.22 -4.53 -0.40
CA ARG A 139 18.93 -4.79 -1.05
C ARG A 139 18.97 -6.17 -1.70
N VAL A 140 18.08 -7.06 -1.28
CA VAL A 140 17.98 -8.43 -1.79
C VAL A 140 16.78 -8.64 -2.71
N ASP A 141 15.77 -7.77 -2.64
CA ASP A 141 14.58 -7.85 -3.47
C ASP A 141 13.90 -6.48 -3.63
N LYS A 142 13.18 -6.29 -4.74
CA LYS A 142 12.33 -5.13 -5.04
C LYS A 142 11.12 -5.62 -5.83
N MET A 143 9.92 -5.33 -5.33
CA MET A 143 8.65 -5.62 -6.00
C MET A 143 7.78 -4.37 -6.10
N THR A 144 7.02 -4.28 -7.17
CA THR A 144 5.99 -3.26 -7.35
C THR A 144 4.70 -3.94 -7.80
N HIS A 145 3.61 -3.70 -7.08
CA HIS A 145 2.28 -4.21 -7.39
C HIS A 145 1.35 -3.07 -7.75
N MET A 146 0.77 -3.13 -8.96
CA MET A 146 -0.36 -2.29 -9.34
C MET A 146 -1.60 -2.73 -8.56
N VAL A 147 -2.10 -1.84 -7.71
CA VAL A 147 -3.28 -2.03 -6.86
C VAL A 147 -4.55 -1.65 -7.61
N GLY A 148 -4.49 -0.61 -8.45
CA GLY A 148 -5.57 -0.19 -9.34
C GLY A 148 -6.08 1.22 -9.07
N SER A 149 -7.22 1.57 -9.64
CA SER A 149 -7.85 2.89 -9.47
C SER A 149 -9.10 2.78 -8.61
N TYR A 150 -9.26 3.68 -7.65
CA TYR A 150 -10.31 3.59 -6.64
C TYR A 150 -11.02 4.93 -6.49
N PRO A 151 -12.36 4.97 -6.55
CA PRO A 151 -13.12 6.15 -6.18
C PRO A 151 -13.15 6.32 -4.66
N PRO A 152 -13.48 7.53 -4.16
CA PRO A 152 -13.79 7.74 -2.75
C PRO A 152 -14.92 6.83 -2.27
N LYS A 153 -14.73 6.15 -1.13
CA LYS A 153 -15.73 5.26 -0.53
C LYS A 153 -15.57 5.21 0.98
N THR A 154 -16.68 5.18 1.72
CA THR A 154 -16.64 5.07 3.19
C THR A 154 -16.23 3.69 3.70
N GLU A 155 -16.47 2.65 2.89
CA GLU A 155 -16.08 1.27 3.19
C GLU A 155 -14.58 1.05 2.98
N LEU A 156 -13.99 0.23 3.87
CA LEU A 156 -12.59 -0.18 3.80
C LEU A 156 -12.34 -1.02 2.55
N GLN A 157 -11.40 -0.59 1.72
CA GLN A 157 -10.95 -1.31 0.55
C GLN A 157 -9.72 -2.16 0.91
N SER A 158 -9.51 -3.25 0.17
CA SER A 158 -8.34 -4.11 0.37
C SER A 158 -7.76 -4.56 -0.96
N TYR A 159 -6.44 -4.70 -0.98
CA TYR A 159 -5.70 -5.34 -2.07
C TYR A 159 -4.85 -6.45 -1.51
N THR A 160 -4.91 -7.63 -2.14
CA THR A 160 -4.07 -8.78 -1.77
C THR A 160 -3.14 -9.13 -2.92
N THR A 161 -1.84 -9.21 -2.64
CA THR A 161 -0.83 -9.56 -3.63
C THR A 161 -1.04 -11.00 -4.15
N PRO A 162 -0.47 -11.33 -5.33
CA PRO A 162 -0.23 -12.70 -5.72
C PRO A 162 0.53 -13.47 -4.62
N PRO A 163 0.41 -14.82 -4.58
CA PRO A 163 1.14 -15.59 -3.59
C PRO A 163 2.65 -15.52 -3.85
N GLU A 164 3.41 -15.38 -2.77
CA GLU A 164 4.87 -15.37 -2.77
C GLU A 164 5.40 -16.45 -1.85
N ASP A 165 6.54 -17.05 -2.19
CA ASP A 165 7.15 -18.10 -1.38
C ASP A 165 8.35 -17.55 -0.60
N ALA A 166 8.34 -17.73 0.71
CA ALA A 166 9.45 -17.36 1.56
C ALA A 166 10.70 -18.18 1.18
N PRO A 167 11.89 -17.57 1.03
CA PRO A 167 13.09 -18.30 0.68
C PRO A 167 13.45 -19.31 1.77
N SER A 168 14.17 -20.37 1.38
CA SER A 168 14.47 -21.52 2.25
C SER A 168 15.95 -21.86 2.32
N GLY A 169 16.33 -22.55 3.40
CA GLY A 169 17.69 -23.01 3.62
C GLY A 169 18.47 -22.16 4.63
N LEU A 170 19.55 -22.73 5.15
CA LEU A 170 20.37 -22.14 6.21
C LEU A 170 20.82 -20.71 5.89
N VAL A 171 21.13 -20.45 4.61
CA VAL A 171 21.60 -19.15 4.12
C VAL A 171 20.47 -18.14 4.03
N ALA A 172 19.22 -18.53 3.80
CA ALA A 172 18.08 -17.60 3.70
C ALA A 172 17.49 -17.24 5.07
N ARG A 173 17.68 -18.06 6.10
CA ARG A 173 17.18 -17.76 7.44
C ARG A 173 17.83 -16.49 8.02
N GLY A 174 17.06 -15.72 8.79
CA GLY A 174 17.53 -14.50 9.44
C GLY A 174 16.57 -13.32 9.28
N SER A 175 17.02 -12.15 9.71
CA SER A 175 16.22 -10.92 9.74
C SER A 175 16.29 -10.17 8.40
N TYR A 176 15.15 -9.64 7.99
CA TYR A 176 14.94 -8.84 6.80
C TYR A 176 14.22 -7.56 7.19
N THR A 177 14.71 -6.44 6.66
CA THR A 177 14.09 -5.13 6.80
C THR A 177 13.37 -4.80 5.52
N VAL A 178 12.11 -4.38 5.62
CA VAL A 178 11.25 -4.10 4.48
C VAL A 178 10.88 -2.64 4.48
N HIS A 179 11.16 -1.96 3.37
CA HIS A 179 10.78 -0.58 3.14
C HIS A 179 9.58 -0.59 2.19
N SER A 180 8.45 -0.10 2.68
CA SER A 180 7.17 -0.14 2.00
C SER A 180 6.70 1.27 1.65
N LEU A 181 6.12 1.41 0.46
CA LEU A 181 5.53 2.65 -0.04
C LEU A 181 4.19 2.37 -0.72
N PHE A 182 3.20 3.18 -0.36
CA PHE A 182 1.92 3.26 -1.05
C PHE A 182 1.85 4.59 -1.80
N THR A 183 1.77 4.54 -3.13
CA THR A 183 1.84 5.70 -4.03
C THR A 183 0.86 5.53 -5.19
N ASP A 184 0.78 6.49 -6.10
CA ASP A 184 -0.13 6.50 -7.24
C ASP A 184 0.54 7.00 -8.53
N ASP A 185 -0.24 7.12 -9.60
CA ASP A 185 0.23 7.63 -10.90
C ASP A 185 0.63 9.12 -10.85
N ASP A 186 0.05 9.88 -9.93
CA ASP A 186 0.35 11.31 -9.70
C ASP A 186 1.59 11.50 -8.80
N LYS A 187 2.25 10.40 -8.40
CA LYS A 187 3.43 10.36 -7.53
C LYS A 187 3.17 10.89 -6.11
N HIS A 188 1.92 10.90 -5.65
CA HIS A 188 1.64 11.19 -4.24
C HIS A 188 2.19 10.08 -3.36
N ILE A 189 2.82 10.46 -2.24
CA ILE A 189 3.23 9.52 -1.21
C ILE A 189 2.09 9.45 -0.18
N HIS A 190 1.30 8.38 -0.22
CA HIS A 190 0.16 8.22 0.71
C HIS A 190 0.62 7.72 2.07
N LEU A 191 1.51 6.73 2.07
CA LEU A 191 2.18 6.24 3.26
C LEU A 191 3.51 5.59 2.90
N LYS A 192 4.49 5.79 3.77
CA LYS A 192 5.80 5.15 3.71
C LYS A 192 6.14 4.62 5.09
N TRP A 193 6.57 3.37 5.18
CA TRP A 193 6.88 2.75 6.46
C TRP A 193 7.94 1.66 6.32
N GLU A 194 8.51 1.29 7.46
CA GLU A 194 9.48 0.23 7.58
C GLU A 194 8.95 -0.83 8.54
N TRP A 195 9.18 -2.10 8.23
CA TRP A 195 8.84 -3.22 9.11
C TRP A 195 9.85 -4.35 8.95
N ILE A 196 9.86 -5.27 9.93
CA ILE A 196 10.87 -6.32 10.01
C ILE A 196 10.19 -7.68 10.00
N PHE A 197 10.73 -8.60 9.22
CA PHE A 197 10.40 -10.02 9.33
C PHE A 197 11.64 -10.88 9.47
N GLU A 198 11.47 -12.07 10.03
CA GLU A 198 12.51 -13.05 10.27
C GLU A 198 12.11 -14.39 9.67
N ILE A 199 12.96 -14.94 8.81
CA ILE A 199 12.76 -16.28 8.25
C ILE A 199 13.37 -17.32 9.18
N LYS A 200 12.54 -18.26 9.64
CA LYS A 200 12.94 -19.36 10.52
C LYS A 200 12.57 -20.71 9.94
N LYS A 201 13.21 -21.76 10.45
CA LYS A 201 12.91 -23.16 10.09
C LYS A 201 11.45 -23.52 10.41
N ASP A 202 10.95 -23.04 11.53
CA ASP A 202 9.58 -23.22 11.99
C ASP A 202 9.04 -21.90 12.55
N TRP A 203 7.72 -21.83 12.72
CA TRP A 203 7.05 -20.69 13.33
C TRP A 203 7.52 -20.47 14.77
N LYS A 204 7.38 -19.25 15.30
CA LYS A 204 7.46 -19.03 16.76
C LYS A 204 6.43 -19.94 17.44
N GLU A 205 6.87 -20.73 18.41
CA GLU A 205 6.01 -21.34 19.43
C GLU A 205 5.34 -20.26 20.27
#